data_AF-M0ZZK7-F1
#
_entry.id   AF-M0ZZK7-F1
#
_cell.length_a   1.000
_cell.length_b   1.000
_cell.length_c   1.000
_cell.angle_alpha   90.00
_cell.angle_beta   90.00
_cell.angle_gamma   90.00
#
_symmetry.space_group_name_H-M   'P 1'
#
loop_
_entity.id
_entity.type
_entity.pdbx_description
1 polymer ?
#
loop_
_entity_poly.entity_id
_entity_poly.type
_entity_poly.pdbx_seq_one_letter_code
_entity_poly.pdbx_strand_id
1 'polypeptide(L)'
;MKKFATDHENGRVSYVEDIRRAWKTRRILGEPVPNRFRPECSKDHKEWLKKSLAGTIELGPNVPNVIADVGAKHQIRLHRLQEKYDKNELDRQRRHSEDAEIIAQLKKELRRARQCMSELDDSMEQKIQSVERFRHQEGARLAKDHLWANRYAMWEEVSIAKRTRLGESSRGA
;
A
#
# COMPACT_ATOMS: atom_id res chain seq x y z
N MET A 1 25.45 -64.71 -17.19
CA MET A 1 24.42 -63.69 -16.92
C MET A 1 24.44 -62.69 -18.07
N LYS A 2 23.40 -62.69 -18.91
CA LYS A 2 23.29 -61.92 -20.14
C LYS A 2 22.28 -60.77 -19.95
N LYS A 3 22.66 -59.58 -20.41
CA LYS A 3 21.83 -58.41 -20.79
C LYS A 3 21.10 -57.65 -19.68
N PHE A 4 21.73 -56.57 -19.18
CA PHE A 4 21.06 -55.41 -18.54
C PHE A 4 21.47 -54.07 -19.18
N ALA A 5 22.05 -54.10 -20.38
CA ALA A 5 22.69 -52.93 -20.99
C ALA A 5 21.93 -52.32 -22.19
N THR A 6 20.70 -52.76 -22.50
CA THR A 6 20.04 -52.35 -23.76
C THR A 6 18.58 -51.90 -23.66
N ASP A 7 18.03 -51.67 -22.47
CA ASP A 7 16.64 -51.17 -22.35
C ASP A 7 16.55 -49.70 -21.88
N HIS A 8 17.64 -48.95 -21.97
CA HIS A 8 17.66 -47.50 -21.68
C HIS A 8 17.36 -46.60 -22.89
N GLU A 9 17.11 -47.17 -24.08
CA GLU A 9 16.91 -46.38 -25.30
C GLU A 9 15.49 -45.81 -25.49
N ASN A 10 14.51 -46.21 -24.67
CA ASN A 10 13.14 -45.68 -24.75
C ASN A 10 12.68 -45.06 -23.43
N GLY A 11 13.46 -44.11 -22.89
CA GLY A 11 13.05 -42.86 -22.22
C GLY A 11 11.91 -42.82 -21.20
N ARG A 12 11.32 -43.92 -20.71
CA ARG A 12 10.13 -43.89 -19.83
C ARG A 12 9.86 -45.13 -18.99
N VAL A 13 10.77 -46.10 -18.90
CA VAL A 13 10.75 -47.03 -17.75
C VAL A 13 11.56 -46.36 -16.66
N SER A 14 10.87 -45.56 -15.85
CA SER A 14 11.50 -44.62 -14.94
C SER A 14 12.30 -45.37 -13.87
N TYR A 15 13.50 -44.89 -13.57
CA TYR A 15 14.32 -45.26 -12.40
C TYR A 15 13.50 -45.47 -11.10
N VAL A 16 12.36 -44.79 -10.98
CA VAL A 16 11.39 -44.89 -9.88
C VAL A 16 10.65 -46.24 -9.84
N GLU A 17 10.32 -46.85 -10.99
CA GLU A 17 9.66 -48.16 -11.06
C GLU A 17 10.60 -49.30 -10.67
N ASP A 18 11.87 -49.21 -11.02
CA ASP A 18 12.90 -50.16 -10.61
C ASP A 18 13.16 -50.11 -9.11
N ILE A 19 13.25 -48.89 -8.54
CA ILE A 19 13.30 -48.70 -7.09
C ILE A 19 12.05 -49.26 -6.41
N ARG A 20 10.87 -49.04 -6.98
CA ARG A 20 9.60 -49.53 -6.43
C ARG A 20 9.53 -51.06 -6.42
N ARG A 21 9.97 -51.74 -7.50
CA ARG A 21 10.07 -53.20 -7.55
C ARG A 21 11.08 -53.73 -6.54
N ALA A 22 12.28 -53.16 -6.51
CA ALA A 22 13.33 -53.56 -5.58
C ALA A 22 12.87 -53.47 -4.12
N TRP A 23 12.16 -52.41 -3.75
CA TRP A 23 11.70 -52.20 -2.38
C TRP A 23 10.52 -53.09 -2.01
N LYS A 24 9.62 -53.38 -2.96
CA LYS A 24 8.53 -54.35 -2.75
C LYS A 24 9.12 -55.74 -2.46
N THR A 25 10.14 -56.15 -3.21
CA THR A 25 10.84 -57.42 -3.00
C THR A 25 11.55 -57.47 -1.65
N ARG A 26 12.26 -56.41 -1.25
CA ARG A 26 12.93 -56.35 0.07
C ARG A 26 11.97 -56.41 1.25
N ARG A 27 10.81 -55.75 1.15
CA ARG A 27 9.78 -55.78 2.20
C ARG A 27 9.17 -57.17 2.35
N ILE A 28 9.01 -57.93 1.26
CA ILE A 28 8.55 -59.32 1.29
C ILE A 28 9.61 -60.25 1.93
N LEU A 29 10.89 -59.94 1.72
CA LEU A 29 12.02 -60.71 2.25
C LEU A 29 12.45 -60.30 3.68
N GLY A 30 11.77 -59.32 4.30
CA GLY A 30 12.13 -58.83 5.64
C GLY A 30 13.43 -58.02 5.71
N GLU A 31 13.98 -57.59 4.56
CA GLU A 31 15.22 -56.83 4.50
C GLU A 31 15.01 -55.35 4.88
N PRO A 32 15.99 -54.72 5.56
CA PRO A 32 15.91 -53.30 5.91
C PRO A 32 15.88 -52.42 4.65
N VAL A 33 14.90 -51.50 4.61
CA VAL A 33 14.78 -50.53 3.51
C VAL A 33 15.90 -49.48 3.65
N PRO A 34 16.66 -49.18 2.57
CA PRO A 34 17.74 -48.22 2.61
C PRO A 34 17.30 -46.85 3.12
N ASN A 35 18.20 -46.17 3.85
CA ASN A 35 17.97 -44.84 4.38
C ASN A 35 17.64 -43.86 3.24
N ARG A 36 16.45 -43.24 3.32
CA ARG A 36 15.88 -42.39 2.25
C ARG A 36 16.45 -40.97 2.21
N PHE A 37 17.26 -40.61 3.19
CA PHE A 37 17.87 -39.28 3.28
C PHE A 37 19.27 -39.30 2.68
N ARG A 38 19.63 -38.23 1.97
CA ARG A 38 21.02 -38.01 1.58
C ARG A 38 21.91 -38.00 2.83
N PRO A 39 23.17 -38.49 2.73
CA PRO A 39 24.10 -38.50 3.86
C PRO A 39 24.27 -37.11 4.50
N GLU A 40 24.18 -36.06 3.68
CA GLU A 40 24.34 -34.65 4.06
C GLU A 40 23.22 -34.08 4.94
N CYS A 41 22.05 -34.74 5.04
CA CYS A 41 20.94 -34.19 5.82
C CYS A 41 21.23 -34.26 7.33
N SER A 42 21.08 -33.13 8.03
CA SER A 42 21.26 -33.05 9.49
C SER A 42 20.23 -33.91 10.24
N LYS A 43 20.61 -34.38 11.43
CA LYS A 43 19.76 -35.22 12.27
C LYS A 43 18.47 -34.48 12.67
N ASP A 44 18.59 -33.20 13.01
CA ASP A 44 17.47 -32.36 13.44
C ASP A 44 16.48 -32.12 12.30
N HIS A 45 16.97 -31.96 11.07
CA HIS A 45 16.12 -31.83 9.89
C HIS A 45 15.33 -33.12 9.59
N LYS A 46 15.96 -34.29 9.79
CA LYS A 46 15.30 -35.59 9.65
C LYS A 46 14.22 -35.80 10.71
N GLU A 47 14.47 -35.38 11.96
CA GLU A 47 13.50 -35.47 13.05
C GLU A 47 12.35 -34.49 12.88
N TRP A 48 12.63 -33.26 12.42
CA TRP A 48 11.60 -32.28 12.09
C TRP A 48 10.69 -32.79 10.98
N LEU A 49 11.25 -33.31 9.87
CA LEU A 49 10.45 -33.92 8.78
C LEU A 49 9.59 -35.08 9.27
N LYS A 50 10.12 -35.95 10.13
CA LYS A 50 9.37 -37.08 10.70
C LYS A 50 8.21 -36.60 11.59
N LYS A 51 8.42 -35.55 12.40
CA LYS A 51 7.40 -35.02 13.32
C LYS A 51 6.34 -34.18 12.58
N SER A 52 6.75 -33.34 11.64
CA SER A 52 5.84 -32.45 10.91
C SER A 52 5.00 -33.16 9.84
N LEU A 53 5.44 -34.31 9.33
CA LEU A 53 4.70 -35.09 8.33
C LEU A 53 3.98 -36.31 8.92
N ALA A 54 4.11 -36.56 10.22
CA ALA A 54 3.40 -37.64 10.88
C ALA A 54 1.88 -37.36 10.83
N GLY A 55 1.18 -38.12 9.98
CA GLY A 55 -0.29 -38.11 9.87
C GLY A 55 -0.86 -37.36 8.65
N THR A 56 -0.06 -36.60 7.90
CA THR A 56 -0.57 -35.84 6.74
C THR A 56 -0.33 -36.51 5.39
N ILE A 57 0.68 -37.37 5.27
CA ILE A 57 1.06 -37.97 3.98
C ILE A 57 1.56 -39.39 4.21
N GLU A 58 0.91 -40.39 3.60
CA GLU A 58 1.56 -41.70 3.45
C GLU A 58 2.88 -41.50 2.70
N LEU A 59 4.01 -41.86 3.33
CA LEU A 59 5.38 -41.64 2.85
C LEU A 59 5.70 -42.45 1.59
N GLY A 60 5.08 -42.05 0.48
CA GLY A 60 5.39 -42.47 -0.88
C GLY A 60 6.61 -41.73 -1.46
N PRO A 61 7.18 -42.22 -2.57
CA PRO A 61 8.41 -41.70 -3.15
C PRO A 61 8.35 -40.23 -3.65
N ASN A 62 7.18 -39.58 -3.66
CA ASN A 62 7.00 -38.23 -4.20
C ASN A 62 7.04 -37.10 -3.16
N VAL A 63 7.17 -37.40 -1.85
CA VAL A 63 7.09 -36.39 -0.77
C VAL A 63 8.15 -35.27 -0.86
N PRO A 64 9.42 -35.54 -1.21
CA PRO A 64 10.42 -34.46 -1.35
C PRO A 64 10.07 -33.43 -2.43
N ASN A 65 9.46 -33.87 -3.53
CA ASN A 65 9.05 -32.99 -4.63
C ASN A 65 7.83 -32.14 -4.24
N VAL A 66 6.91 -32.68 -3.45
CA VAL A 66 5.76 -31.93 -2.92
C VAL A 66 6.22 -30.85 -1.94
N ILE A 67 7.20 -31.13 -1.08
CA ILE A 67 7.76 -30.15 -0.14
C ILE A 67 8.51 -29.04 -0.89
N ALA A 68 9.28 -29.39 -1.91
CA ALA A 68 9.97 -28.42 -2.76
C ALA A 68 8.98 -27.50 -3.52
N ASP A 69 7.90 -28.07 -4.07
CA ASP A 69 6.85 -27.31 -4.79
C ASP A 69 6.09 -26.36 -3.86
N VAL A 70 5.73 -26.81 -2.66
CA VAL A 70 5.11 -25.94 -1.64
C VAL A 70 6.07 -24.84 -1.18
N GLY A 71 7.34 -25.16 -0.99
CA GLY A 71 8.39 -24.19 -0.66
C GLY A 71 8.56 -23.11 -1.73
N ALA A 72 8.63 -23.51 -3.00
CA ALA A 72 8.72 -22.60 -4.13
C ALA A 72 7.49 -21.69 -4.25
N LYS A 73 6.27 -22.25 -4.10
CA LYS A 73 5.02 -21.47 -4.09
C LYS A 73 5.00 -20.43 -2.98
N HIS A 74 5.49 -20.79 -1.80
CA HIS A 74 5.57 -19.86 -0.67
C HIS A 74 6.57 -18.73 -0.94
N GLN A 75 7.75 -19.03 -1.47
CA GLN A 75 8.75 -18.02 -1.85
C GLN A 75 8.22 -17.05 -2.92
N ILE A 76 7.54 -17.56 -3.96
CA ILE A 76 6.92 -16.71 -4.99
C ILE A 76 5.85 -15.79 -4.37
N ARG A 77 5.05 -16.31 -3.43
CA ARG A 77 4.03 -15.52 -2.74
C ARG A 77 4.65 -14.41 -1.88
N LEU A 78 5.71 -14.72 -1.14
CA LEU A 78 6.44 -13.72 -0.34
C LEU A 78 7.05 -12.64 -1.22
N HIS A 79 7.70 -13.02 -2.33
CA HIS A 79 8.26 -12.07 -3.28
C HIS A 79 7.19 -11.10 -3.82
N ARG A 80 6.03 -11.63 -4.25
CA ARG A 80 4.91 -10.81 -4.73
C ARG A 80 4.34 -9.88 -3.65
N LEU A 81 4.33 -10.31 -2.39
CA LEU A 81 3.89 -9.46 -1.29
C LEU A 81 4.89 -8.33 -1.03
N GLN A 82 6.18 -8.62 -1.09
CA GLN A 82 7.24 -7.62 -0.96
C GLN A 82 7.13 -6.57 -2.06
N GLU A 83 7.03 -6.98 -3.33
CA GLU A 83 6.89 -6.05 -4.46
C GLU A 83 5.65 -5.15 -4.33
N LYS A 84 4.54 -5.68 -3.80
CA LYS A 84 3.33 -4.88 -3.55
C LYS A 84 3.55 -3.86 -2.44
N TYR A 85 4.24 -4.26 -1.37
CA TYR A 85 4.55 -3.37 -0.27
C TYR A 85 5.45 -2.23 -0.74
N ASP A 86 6.52 -2.53 -1.47
CA ASP A 86 7.47 -1.53 -1.98
C ASP A 86 6.78 -0.54 -2.93
N LYS A 87 5.92 -1.03 -3.84
CA LYS A 87 5.12 -0.16 -4.72
C LYS A 87 4.17 0.75 -3.94
N ASN A 88 3.48 0.20 -2.94
CA ASN A 88 2.56 0.99 -2.12
C ASN A 88 3.30 2.08 -1.33
N GLU A 89 4.51 1.79 -0.84
CA GLU A 89 5.31 2.77 -0.11
C GLU A 89 5.80 3.89 -1.04
N LEU A 90 6.25 3.56 -2.25
CA LEU A 90 6.59 4.56 -3.27
C LEU A 90 5.38 5.43 -3.65
N ASP A 91 4.22 4.83 -3.87
CA ASP A 91 2.99 5.57 -4.17
C ASP A 91 2.57 6.48 -3.01
N ARG A 92 2.77 6.04 -1.76
CA ARG A 92 2.51 6.84 -0.58
C ARG A 92 3.44 8.04 -0.50
N GLN A 93 4.74 7.85 -0.74
CA GLN A 93 5.71 8.94 -0.78
C GLN A 93 5.39 9.97 -1.87
N ARG A 94 5.02 9.49 -3.07
CA ARG A 94 4.60 10.35 -4.17
C ARG A 94 3.38 11.19 -3.80
N ARG A 95 2.34 10.58 -3.22
CA ARG A 95 1.17 11.33 -2.75
C ARG A 95 1.54 12.38 -1.70
N HIS A 96 2.42 12.05 -0.76
CA HIS A 96 2.91 13.02 0.21
C HIS A 96 3.65 14.20 -0.44
N SER A 97 4.42 13.97 -1.51
CA SER A 97 5.04 15.07 -2.25
C SER A 97 4.02 15.94 -3.01
N GLU A 98 3.04 15.32 -3.67
CA GLU A 98 1.98 16.04 -4.40
C GLU A 98 1.11 16.85 -3.41
N ASP A 99 0.74 16.27 -2.27
CA ASP A 99 -0.01 16.94 -1.21
C ASP A 99 0.78 18.14 -0.64
N ALA A 100 2.10 18.01 -0.47
CA ALA A 100 2.94 19.10 0.02
C ALA A 100 2.97 20.28 -0.95
N GLU A 101 3.03 20.01 -2.26
CA GLU A 101 2.95 21.04 -3.31
C GLU A 101 1.59 21.73 -3.31
N ILE A 102 0.50 20.97 -3.27
CA ILE A 102 -0.86 21.50 -3.21
C ILE A 102 -1.05 22.38 -1.96
N ILE A 103 -0.59 21.91 -0.79
CA ILE A 103 -0.64 22.68 0.46
C ILE A 103 0.16 23.98 0.34
N ALA A 104 1.35 23.94 -0.28
CA ALA A 104 2.17 25.14 -0.48
C ALA A 104 1.46 26.15 -1.40
N GLN A 105 0.84 25.68 -2.48
CA GLN A 105 0.06 26.53 -3.38
C GLN A 105 -1.15 27.15 -2.67
N LEU A 106 -1.94 26.36 -1.95
CA LEU A 106 -3.09 26.85 -1.18
C LEU A 106 -2.68 27.88 -0.12
N LYS A 107 -1.54 27.67 0.57
CA LYS A 107 -0.99 28.66 1.50
C LYS A 107 -0.63 29.98 0.81
N LYS A 108 -0.05 29.91 -0.39
CA LYS A 108 0.31 31.09 -1.18
C LYS A 108 -0.93 31.86 -1.64
N GLU A 109 -1.94 31.16 -2.15
CA GLU A 109 -3.21 31.78 -2.56
C GLU A 109 -3.93 32.42 -1.37
N LEU A 110 -3.96 31.74 -0.23
CA LEU A 110 -4.54 32.27 1.01
C LEU A 110 -3.82 33.52 1.51
N ARG A 111 -2.49 33.59 1.39
CA ARG A 111 -1.73 34.82 1.68
C ARG A 111 -2.10 35.96 0.73
N ARG A 112 -2.18 35.70 -0.57
CA ARG A 112 -2.59 36.69 -1.58
C ARG A 112 -4.00 37.22 -1.33
N ALA A 113 -4.95 36.34 -1.02
CA ALA A 113 -6.31 36.73 -0.69
C ALA A 113 -6.38 37.62 0.55
N ARG A 114 -5.60 37.30 1.61
CA ARG A 114 -5.51 38.15 2.81
C ARG A 114 -4.93 39.52 2.50
N GLN A 115 -3.89 39.58 1.67
CA GLN A 115 -3.31 40.85 1.26
C GLN A 115 -4.31 41.70 0.46
N CYS A 116 -4.97 41.11 -0.53
CA CYS A 116 -6.01 41.78 -1.32
C CYS A 116 -7.14 42.35 -0.45
N MET A 117 -7.60 41.59 0.55
CA MET A 117 -8.60 42.06 1.51
C MET A 117 -8.09 43.25 2.34
N SER A 118 -6.84 43.22 2.81
CA SER A 118 -6.25 44.33 3.56
C SER A 118 -6.16 45.60 2.72
N GLU A 119 -5.71 45.49 1.47
CA GLU A 119 -5.61 46.62 0.54
C GLU A 119 -6.99 47.23 0.25
N LEU A 120 -8.03 46.39 0.15
CA LEU A 120 -9.40 46.82 -0.04
C LEU A 120 -9.97 47.52 1.21
N ASP A 121 -9.68 47.00 2.41
CA ASP A 121 -10.04 47.63 3.68
C ASP A 121 -9.37 49.01 3.83
N ASP A 122 -8.08 49.11 3.54
CA ASP A 122 -7.31 50.37 3.59
C ASP A 122 -7.88 51.40 2.58
N SER A 123 -8.21 50.94 1.36
CA SER A 123 -8.82 51.79 0.32
C SER A 123 -10.19 52.31 0.72
N MET A 124 -11.04 51.47 1.33
CA MET A 124 -12.33 51.90 1.85
C MET A 124 -12.18 52.89 3.00
N GLU A 125 -11.27 52.65 3.92
CA GLU A 125 -10.99 53.55 5.05
C GLU A 125 -10.56 54.93 4.54
N GLN A 126 -9.64 54.97 3.57
CA GLN A 126 -9.22 56.23 2.92
C GLN A 126 -10.39 56.96 2.25
N LYS A 127 -11.30 56.24 1.58
CA LYS A 127 -12.51 56.83 0.98
C LYS A 127 -13.48 57.37 2.02
N ILE A 128 -13.67 56.66 3.14
CA ILE A 128 -14.52 57.14 4.24
C ILE A 128 -13.93 58.43 4.82
N GLN A 129 -12.62 58.45 5.08
CA GLN A 129 -11.93 59.64 5.59
C GLN A 129 -11.96 60.82 4.62
N SER A 130 -11.89 60.57 3.30
CA SER A 130 -11.95 61.65 2.31
C SER A 130 -13.34 62.28 2.24
N VAL A 131 -14.40 61.48 2.31
CA VAL A 131 -15.79 61.96 2.33
C VAL A 131 -16.12 62.66 3.65
N GLU A 132 -15.55 62.21 4.77
CA GLU A 132 -15.75 62.80 6.09
C GLU A 132 -15.27 64.26 6.17
N ARG A 133 -14.26 64.64 5.38
CA ARG A 133 -13.81 66.04 5.26
C ARG A 133 -14.88 66.97 4.67
N PHE A 134 -15.88 66.42 3.97
CA PHE A 134 -17.00 67.15 3.36
C PHE A 134 -18.34 66.95 4.09
N ARG A 135 -18.32 66.52 5.36
CA ARG A 135 -19.51 66.18 6.17
C ARG A 135 -20.66 67.20 6.17
N HIS A 136 -20.38 68.44 5.83
CA HIS A 136 -21.35 69.53 5.78
C HIS A 136 -22.22 69.51 4.50
N GLN A 137 -21.89 68.68 3.52
CA GLN A 137 -22.70 68.48 2.31
C GLN A 137 -23.58 67.23 2.48
N GLU A 138 -24.90 67.37 2.24
CA GLU A 138 -25.88 66.27 2.34
C GLU A 138 -25.46 65.03 1.52
N GLY A 139 -24.92 65.26 0.31
CA GLY A 139 -24.40 64.20 -0.56
C GLY A 139 -23.19 63.45 -0.01
N ALA A 140 -22.33 64.14 0.75
CA ALA A 140 -21.19 63.50 1.41
C ALA A 140 -21.64 62.63 2.59
N ARG A 141 -22.70 63.03 3.32
CA ARG A 141 -23.27 62.21 4.39
C ARG A 141 -23.82 60.89 3.84
N LEU A 142 -24.63 60.95 2.79
CA LEU A 142 -25.19 59.76 2.13
C LEU A 142 -24.09 58.85 1.57
N ALA A 143 -23.06 59.41 0.93
CA ALA A 143 -21.92 58.65 0.42
C ALA A 143 -21.15 57.91 1.54
N LYS A 144 -20.96 58.55 2.70
CA LYS A 144 -20.31 57.92 3.86
C LYS A 144 -21.09 56.72 4.38
N ASP A 145 -22.40 56.85 4.52
CA ASP A 145 -23.27 55.77 5.01
C ASP A 145 -23.25 54.57 4.05
N HIS A 146 -23.26 54.83 2.74
CA HIS A 146 -23.11 53.77 1.73
C HIS A 146 -21.76 53.05 1.79
N LEU A 147 -20.66 53.77 2.02
CA LEU A 147 -19.33 53.16 2.17
C LEU A 147 -19.25 52.26 3.40
N TRP A 148 -19.84 52.67 4.52
CA TRP A 148 -19.95 51.83 5.72
C TRP A 148 -20.81 50.60 5.47
N ALA A 149 -21.98 50.76 4.85
CA ALA A 149 -22.86 49.64 4.51
C ALA A 149 -22.15 48.60 3.63
N ASN A 150 -21.39 49.04 2.62
CA ASN A 150 -20.60 48.15 1.77
C ASN A 150 -19.52 47.40 2.55
N ARG A 151 -18.80 48.09 3.44
CA ARG A 151 -17.78 47.47 4.30
C ARG A 151 -18.39 46.37 5.19
N TYR A 152 -19.53 46.65 5.82
CA TYR A 152 -20.25 45.68 6.65
C TYR A 152 -20.76 44.50 5.83
N ALA A 153 -21.36 44.73 4.65
CA ALA A 153 -21.85 43.67 3.78
C ALA A 153 -20.72 42.72 3.35
N MET A 154 -19.55 43.25 2.98
CA MET A 154 -18.40 42.42 2.63
C MET A 154 -17.89 41.59 3.83
N TRP A 155 -17.86 42.18 5.02
CA TRP A 155 -17.48 41.46 6.24
C TRP A 155 -18.46 40.33 6.57
N GLU A 156 -19.76 40.57 6.37
CA GLU A 156 -20.81 39.58 6.57
C GLU A 156 -20.69 38.41 5.58
N GLU A 157 -20.51 38.68 4.29
CA GLU A 157 -20.29 37.66 3.25
C GLU A 157 -19.07 36.78 3.56
N VAL A 158 -17.95 37.38 3.98
CA VAL A 158 -16.77 36.63 4.41
C VAL A 158 -17.06 35.77 5.64
N SER A 159 -17.86 36.27 6.57
CA SER A 159 -18.25 35.55 7.79
C SER A 159 -19.24 34.41 7.51
N ILE A 160 -20.12 34.57 6.52
CA ILE A 160 -20.99 33.51 6.01
C ILE A 160 -20.14 32.43 5.35
N ALA A 161 -19.27 32.80 4.41
CA ALA A 161 -18.38 31.86 3.72
C ALA A 161 -17.51 31.04 4.69
N LYS A 162 -17.00 31.65 5.77
CA LYS A 162 -16.28 30.95 6.84
C LYS A 162 -17.16 29.93 7.57
N ARG A 163 -18.38 30.33 7.94
CA ARG A 163 -19.34 29.46 8.65
C ARG A 163 -19.79 28.28 7.79
N THR A 164 -20.08 28.49 6.50
CA THR A 164 -20.48 27.42 5.58
C THR A 164 -19.42 26.34 5.48
N ARG A 165 -18.15 26.72 5.29
CA ARG A 165 -17.03 25.75 5.22
C ARG A 165 -16.81 24.96 6.52
N LEU A 166 -17.00 25.61 7.68
CA LEU A 166 -16.88 24.94 8.98
C LEU A 166 -18.07 24.02 9.28
N GLY A 167 -19.28 24.40 8.84
CA GLY A 167 -20.49 23.60 9.00
C GLY A 167 -20.51 22.35 8.12
N GLU A 168 -19.96 22.41 6.91
CA GLU A 168 -19.76 21.23 6.05
C GLU A 168 -18.81 20.21 6.67
N SER A 169 -17.77 20.67 7.37
CA SER A 169 -16.81 19.79 8.07
C SER A 169 -17.42 19.04 9.26
N SER A 170 -18.53 19.53 9.84
CA SER A 170 -19.22 18.88 10.98
C SER A 170 -20.29 17.87 10.57
N ARG A 171 -20.66 17.78 9.29
CA ARG A 171 -21.69 16.84 8.79
C ARG A 171 -21.10 15.63 8.05
N GLY A 172 -19.78 15.54 7.96
CA GLY A 172 -19.05 14.47 7.26
C GLY A 172 -18.08 13.69 8.13
N ALA A 173 -18.27 13.69 9.46
CA ALA A 173 -17.54 12.84 10.41
C ALA A 173 -18.48 11.82 11.06
#